data_AF-A0A139SIW1-F1
#
_entry.id   AF-A0A139SIW1-F1
#
_cell.length_a   1.000
_cell.length_b   1.000
_cell.length_c   1.000
_cell.angle_alpha   90.00
_cell.angle_beta   90.00
_cell.angle_gamma   90.00
#
_symmetry.space_group_name_H-M   'P 1'
#
loop_
_entity.id
_entity.type
_entity.pdbx_description
1 polymer ?
#
loop_
_entity_poly.entity_id
_entity_poly.type
_entity_poly.pdbx_seq_one_letter_code
_entity_poly.pdbx_strand_id
1 'polypeptide(L)'
;MIGADADGKIYLICVDGSELDLVQAGGPVGATENELVAIAQFLGLVNAANLDGGGRSTSMVVEGKVLSHDVKRHLQSPYDDDRRVGDAVLIIDDKP
;
A
#
# COMPACT_ATOMS: atom_id res chain seq x y z
N MET A 1 0.78 -5.55 -1.14
CA MET A 1 1.59 -6.78 -1.32
C MET A 1 2.58 -6.92 -0.18
N ILE A 2 2.81 -8.14 0.30
CA ILE A 2 3.90 -8.49 1.23
C ILE A 2 4.85 -9.47 0.57
N GLY A 3 6.15 -9.39 0.86
CA GLY A 3 7.11 -10.39 0.41
C GLY A 3 8.43 -10.36 1.16
N ALA A 4 9.31 -11.30 0.82
CA ALA A 4 10.64 -11.44 1.42
C ALA A 4 11.69 -11.71 0.35
N ASP A 5 12.89 -11.13 0.50
CA ASP A 5 14.06 -11.48 -0.30
C ASP A 5 14.82 -12.69 0.28
N ALA A 6 15.88 -13.12 -0.40
CA ALA A 6 16.67 -14.30 -0.02
C ALA A 6 17.40 -14.13 1.33
N ASP A 7 17.64 -12.88 1.76
CA ASP A 7 18.28 -12.56 3.04
C ASP A 7 17.26 -12.48 4.19
N GLY A 8 15.98 -12.66 3.89
CA GLY A 8 14.89 -12.64 4.86
C GLY A 8 14.37 -11.24 5.19
N LYS A 9 14.75 -10.21 4.44
CA LYS A 9 14.20 -8.87 4.62
C LYS A 9 12.76 -8.84 4.13
N ILE A 10 11.85 -8.34 4.97
CA ILE A 10 10.43 -8.22 4.66
C ILE A 10 10.16 -6.89 3.94
N TYR A 11 9.35 -6.95 2.89
CA TYR A 11 8.87 -5.81 2.13
C TYR A 11 7.35 -5.71 2.28
N LEU A 12 6.87 -4.57 2.76
CA LEU A 12 5.47 -4.17 2.68
C LEU A 12 5.35 -3.12 1.57
N ILE A 13 4.62 -3.46 0.52
CA ILE A 13 4.52 -2.65 -0.69
C ILE A 13 3.06 -2.24 -0.89
N CYS A 14 2.81 -0.93 -0.82
CA CYS A 14 1.58 -0.31 -1.29
C CYS A 14 1.83 0.39 -2.63
N VAL A 15 0.91 0.21 -3.56
CA VAL A 15 0.87 0.98 -4.82
C VAL A 15 -0.44 1.73 -4.81
N ASP A 16 -0.37 3.06 -4.82
CA ASP A 16 -1.56 3.89 -4.91
C ASP A 16 -2.28 3.61 -6.23
N GLY A 17 -3.59 3.41 -6.14
CA GLY A 17 -4.49 3.30 -7.28
C GLY A 17 -5.82 3.94 -6.94
N SER A 18 -6.57 4.29 -7.97
CA SER A 18 -7.84 4.99 -7.81
C SER A 18 -8.93 4.38 -8.69
N GLU A 19 -10.18 4.65 -8.32
CA GLU A 19 -11.32 4.39 -9.20
C GLU A 19 -11.20 5.20 -10.51
N LEU A 20 -11.89 4.74 -11.56
CA LEU A 20 -11.74 5.27 -12.91
C LEU A 20 -11.98 6.79 -13.01
N ASP A 21 -12.92 7.32 -12.22
CA ASP A 21 -13.25 8.75 -12.16
C ASP A 21 -12.09 9.60 -11.62
N LEU A 22 -11.37 9.10 -10.62
CA LEU A 22 -10.20 9.75 -10.04
C LEU A 22 -8.97 9.62 -10.96
N VAL A 23 -8.81 8.48 -11.64
CA VAL A 23 -7.77 8.32 -12.67
C VAL A 23 -7.96 9.35 -13.79
N GLN A 24 -9.20 9.56 -14.24
CA GLN A 24 -9.52 10.57 -15.25
C GLN A 24 -9.22 12.01 -14.78
N ALA A 25 -9.25 12.25 -13.47
CA ALA A 25 -8.87 13.53 -12.85
C ALA A 25 -7.36 13.68 -12.59
N GLY A 26 -6.53 12.73 -13.04
CA GLY A 26 -5.08 12.76 -12.86
C GLY A 26 -4.57 12.04 -11.60
N GLY A 27 -5.41 11.18 -11.00
CA GLY A 27 -4.99 10.27 -9.93
C GLY A 27 -4.05 9.15 -10.42
N PRO A 28 -3.38 8.44 -9.50
CA PRO A 28 -2.57 7.27 -9.76
C PRO A 28 -3.45 6.13 -10.28
N VAL A 29 -2.89 5.44 -11.27
CA VAL A 29 -3.59 4.41 -12.04
C VAL A 29 -3.61 3.05 -11.34
N GLY A 30 -2.83 2.88 -10.27
CA GLY A 30 -2.62 1.58 -9.63
C GLY A 30 -1.59 0.73 -10.36
N ALA A 31 -1.60 -0.56 -10.02
CA ALA A 31 -0.84 -1.59 -10.70
C ALA A 31 -1.73 -2.83 -10.89
N THR A 32 -1.59 -3.46 -12.05
CA THR A 32 -2.12 -4.79 -12.33
C THR A 32 -1.34 -5.86 -11.56
N GLU A 33 -1.91 -7.06 -11.42
CA GLU A 33 -1.20 -8.18 -10.78
C GLU A 33 0.12 -8.52 -11.49
N ASN A 34 0.16 -8.44 -12.81
CA ASN A 34 1.39 -8.67 -13.58
C ASN A 34 2.47 -7.61 -13.30
N GLU A 35 2.07 -6.35 -13.10
CA GLU A 35 3.00 -5.28 -12.70
C GLU A 35 3.48 -5.48 -11.26
N LEU A 36 2.63 -5.99 -10.35
CA LEU A 36 3.05 -6.37 -9.00
C LEU A 36 4.07 -7.52 -9.03
N VAL A 37 3.88 -8.51 -9.90
CA VAL A 37 4.88 -9.58 -10.13
C VAL A 37 6.20 -9.00 -10.64
N ALA A 38 6.14 -8.07 -11.60
CA ALA A 38 7.34 -7.40 -12.11
C ALA A 38 8.06 -6.60 -11.03
N ILE A 39 7.33 -5.90 -10.15
CA ILE A 39 7.88 -5.19 -8.98
C ILE A 39 8.55 -6.18 -8.03
N ALA A 40 7.90 -7.31 -7.72
CA ALA A 40 8.45 -8.33 -6.83
C ALA A 40 9.76 -8.91 -7.38
N GLN A 41 9.80 -9.22 -8.69
CA GLN A 41 11.00 -9.69 -9.36
C GLN A 41 12.12 -8.65 -9.37
N PHE A 42 11.78 -7.39 -9.65
CA PHE A 42 12.73 -6.27 -9.63
C PHE A 42 13.38 -6.07 -8.26
N LEU A 43 12.60 -6.22 -7.19
CA LEU A 43 13.08 -6.12 -5.81
C LEU A 43 13.80 -7.38 -5.30
N GLY A 44 13.87 -8.45 -6.11
CA GLY A 44 14.53 -9.70 -5.72
C GLY A 44 13.75 -10.53 -4.70
N LEU A 45 12.43 -10.38 -4.64
CA LEU A 45 11.60 -11.14 -3.71
C LEU A 45 11.55 -12.61 -4.14
N VAL A 46 11.87 -13.51 -3.22
CA VAL A 46 11.80 -14.96 -3.44
C VAL A 46 10.40 -15.51 -3.14
N ASN A 47 9.66 -14.84 -2.26
CA ASN A 47 8.26 -15.09 -1.97
C ASN A 47 7.51 -13.76 -1.91
N ALA A 48 6.33 -13.69 -2.52
CA ALA A 48 5.45 -12.53 -2.43
C ALA A 48 3.98 -12.97 -2.53
N ALA A 49 3.11 -12.25 -1.83
CA ALA A 49 1.66 -12.46 -1.87
C ALA A 49 0.95 -11.11 -1.96
N ASN A 50 -0.06 -11.05 -2.84
CA ASN A 50 -0.96 -9.91 -2.86
C ASN A 50 -1.80 -9.87 -1.58
N LEU A 51 -2.13 -8.67 -1.12
CA LEU A 51 -3.05 -8.43 0.01
C LEU A 51 -4.30 -7.73 -0.53
N ASP A 52 -5.18 -7.30 0.37
CA ASP A 52 -6.31 -6.44 0.01
C ASP A 52 -5.82 -5.18 -0.73
N GLY A 53 -6.60 -4.77 -1.73
CA GLY A 53 -6.23 -3.74 -2.68
C GLY A 53 -7.43 -2.96 -3.22
N GLY A 54 -7.19 -2.15 -4.24
CA GLY A 54 -8.20 -1.25 -4.81
C GLY A 54 -8.19 0.13 -4.17
N GLY A 55 -8.89 1.07 -4.83
CA GLY A 55 -8.67 2.51 -4.64
C GLY A 55 -9.19 3.14 -3.35
N ARG A 56 -9.72 2.32 -2.43
CA ARG A 56 -10.09 2.77 -1.08
C ARG A 56 -9.56 1.84 0.02
N SER A 57 -8.93 0.73 -0.34
CA SER A 57 -8.51 -0.32 0.62
C SER A 57 -7.02 -0.28 0.94
N THR A 58 -6.24 0.33 0.05
CA THR A 58 -4.79 0.30 0.09
C THR A 58 -4.32 1.52 0.83
N SER A 59 -3.85 1.35 2.07
CA SER A 59 -3.27 2.44 2.84
C SER A 59 -1.94 2.07 3.48
N MET A 60 -1.06 3.06 3.55
CA MET A 60 0.19 2.99 4.30
C MET A 60 0.25 4.14 5.29
N VAL A 61 0.39 3.81 6.58
CA VAL A 61 0.56 4.78 7.65
C VAL A 61 1.96 4.62 8.25
N VAL A 62 2.72 5.70 8.30
CA VAL A 62 4.05 5.75 8.92
C VAL A 62 4.04 6.85 9.97
N GLU A 63 4.37 6.50 11.22
CA GLU A 63 4.40 7.45 12.35
C GLU A 63 3.09 8.25 12.49
N GLY A 64 1.95 7.57 12.31
CA GLY A 64 0.62 8.19 12.39
C GLY A 64 0.22 9.04 11.18
N LYS A 65 1.01 9.07 10.10
CA LYS A 65 0.71 9.80 8.87
C LYS A 65 0.36 8.85 7.73
N VAL A 66 -0.82 9.02 7.12
CA VAL A 66 -1.19 8.35 5.86
C VAL A 66 -0.31 8.89 4.72
N LEU A 67 0.36 7.97 4.02
CA LEU A 67 1.24 8.26 2.89
C LEU A 67 0.60 7.96 1.53
N SER A 68 -0.48 7.18 1.50
CA SER A 68 -1.23 6.83 0.28
C SER A 68 -2.17 7.95 -0.18
N HIS A 69 -2.59 7.80 -1.43
CA HIS A 69 -3.48 8.59 -2.29
C HIS A 69 -4.23 9.85 -1.75
N ASP A 70 -4.20 10.90 -2.61
CA ASP A 70 -4.82 12.24 -2.55
C ASP A 70 -4.17 13.28 -1.61
N VAL A 71 -3.35 14.16 -2.20
CA VAL A 71 -2.73 15.33 -1.53
C VAL A 71 -3.74 16.31 -0.91
N LYS A 72 -5.02 16.22 -1.29
CA LYS A 72 -6.13 16.98 -0.68
C LYS A 72 -6.84 16.23 0.45
N ARG A 73 -6.64 14.93 0.61
CA ARG A 73 -7.26 14.07 1.64
C ARG A 73 -6.28 13.52 2.68
N HIS A 74 -5.01 13.96 2.67
CA HIS A 74 -4.11 13.77 3.83
C HIS A 74 -4.91 13.96 5.12
N LEU A 75 -4.89 12.96 6.02
CA LEU A 75 -5.52 12.94 7.35
C LEU A 75 -6.15 14.29 7.74
N GLN A 76 -7.35 14.56 7.20
CA GLN A 76 -8.12 15.74 7.61
C GLN A 76 -8.69 15.51 9.01
N SER A 77 -8.83 14.23 9.37
CA SER A 77 -9.10 13.72 10.71
C SER A 77 -7.87 12.97 11.24
N PRO A 78 -7.79 12.64 12.54
CA PRO A 78 -6.73 11.78 13.07
C PRO A 78 -6.85 10.31 12.61
N TYR A 79 -7.85 9.99 11.78
CA TYR A 79 -8.11 8.67 11.26
C TYR A 79 -7.91 8.66 9.76
N ASP A 80 -7.41 7.54 9.26
CA ASP A 80 -7.46 7.28 7.84
C ASP A 80 -8.93 7.21 7.39
N ASP A 81 -9.32 8.20 6.59
CA ASP A 81 -10.69 8.36 6.11
C ASP A 81 -10.97 7.48 4.86
N ASP A 82 -10.01 6.64 4.46
CA ASP A 82 -10.19 5.57 3.48
C ASP A 82 -11.15 4.46 4.00
N ARG A 83 -11.26 3.35 3.25
CA ARG A 83 -12.16 2.25 3.61
C ARG A 83 -11.73 1.63 4.94
N ARG A 84 -12.69 1.48 5.85
CA ARG A 84 -12.53 0.63 7.05
C ARG A 84 -12.29 -0.82 6.63
N VAL A 85 -11.16 -1.37 7.06
CA VAL A 85 -10.73 -2.76 6.79
C VAL A 85 -10.99 -3.67 8.00
N GLY A 86 -11.01 -4.99 7.78
CA GLY A 86 -11.24 -5.99 8.85
C GLY A 86 -9.98 -6.31 9.67
N ASP A 87 -8.80 -6.10 9.09
CA ASP A 87 -7.50 -6.41 9.66
C ASP A 87 -6.42 -5.50 9.03
N ALA A 88 -5.24 -5.46 9.67
CA ALA A 88 -4.10 -4.65 9.23
C ALA A 88 -2.77 -5.37 9.54
N VAL A 89 -1.75 -5.07 8.74
CA VAL A 89 -0.36 -5.49 9.01
C VAL A 89 0.35 -4.35 9.73
N LEU A 90 0.80 -4.60 10.96
CA LEU A 90 1.51 -3.62 11.79
C LEU A 90 2.99 -4.00 11.91
N ILE A 91 3.86 -3.02 11.72
CA ILE A 91 5.26 -3.12 12.13
C ILE A 91 5.34 -2.48 13.51
N ILE A 92 5.70 -3.29 14.51
CA ILE A 92 5.87 -2.86 15.90
C ILE A 92 7.35 -2.97 16.20
N ASP A 93 7.98 -1.85 16.59
CA ASP A 93 9.33 -1.88 17.14
C ASP A 93 9.22 -2.01 18.67
N ASP A 94 10.11 -2.80 19.26
CA ASP A 94 10.16 -3.04 20.70
C ASP A 94 10.83 -1.88 21.46
N LYS A 95 11.29 -0.86 20.73
CA LYS A 95 11.95 0.32 21.31
C LYS A 95 10.92 1.32 21.84
N PRO A 96 11.00 1.68 23.14
CA PRO A 96 10.13 2.67 23.76
C PRO A 96 10.39 4.10 23.28
#